data_AF-A0A947FTN4-F1
#
_entry.id   AF-A0A947FTN4-F1
#
_cell.length_a   1.000
_cell.length_b   1.000
_cell.length_c   1.000
_cell.angle_alpha   90.00
_cell.angle_beta   90.00
_cell.angle_gamma   90.00
#
_symmetry.space_group_name_H-M   'P 1'
#
loop_
_entity.id
_entity.type
_entity.pdbx_description
1 polymer ?
#
loop_
_entity_poly.entity_id
_entity_poly.type
_entity_poly.pdbx_seq_one_letter_code
_entity_poly.pdbx_strand_id
1 'polypeptide(L)'
;MKRRTRRHYTEEEKALMWDRWQKGETLGSIARLFGRYHSSIERIIAESSGIRPAVRKRLTRSLSLYEREEISRGLAIGQLPRAIVANLQRSPSTISREISRNGGLKQYRA
;
A
#
# COMPACT_ATOMS: atom_id res chain seq x y z
N MET A 1 22.65 -19.74 20.76
CA MET A 1 22.33 -19.62 19.32
C MET A 1 22.40 -18.15 18.90
N LYS A 2 23.14 -17.81 17.82
CA LYS A 2 23.27 -16.43 17.33
C LYS A 2 21.92 -16.00 16.71
N ARG A 3 21.25 -14.99 17.28
CA ARG A 3 19.98 -14.47 16.74
C ARG A 3 20.24 -13.87 15.36
N ARG A 4 19.51 -14.34 14.35
CA ARG A 4 19.54 -13.75 13.01
C ARG A 4 18.82 -12.41 13.01
N THR A 5 19.35 -11.45 12.24
CA THR A 5 18.71 -10.15 12.05
C THR A 5 17.34 -10.28 11.39
N ARG A 6 16.42 -9.42 11.81
CA ARG A 6 15.09 -9.31 11.22
C ARG A 6 15.23 -8.87 9.77
N ARG A 7 14.56 -9.56 8.85
CA ARG A 7 14.52 -9.22 7.42
C ARG A 7 13.10 -8.82 7.06
N HIS A 8 12.97 -7.73 6.31
CA HIS A 8 11.74 -7.35 5.66
C HIS A 8 11.77 -7.95 4.25
N TYR A 9 10.71 -8.67 3.88
CA TYR A 9 10.58 -9.23 2.55
C TYR A 9 9.92 -8.20 1.63
N THR A 10 10.41 -8.11 0.40
CA THR A 10 9.77 -7.30 -0.63
C THR A 10 8.45 -7.94 -1.06
N GLU A 11 7.60 -7.20 -1.78
CA GLU A 11 6.34 -7.75 -2.27
C GLU A 11 6.57 -8.84 -3.32
N GLU A 12 7.65 -8.74 -4.11
CA GLU A 12 8.08 -9.74 -5.08
C GLU A 12 8.52 -11.03 -4.37
N GLU A 13 9.28 -10.92 -3.29
CA GLU A 13 9.70 -12.07 -2.48
C GLU A 13 8.50 -12.77 -1.84
N LYS A 14 7.54 -12.01 -1.30
CA LYS A 14 6.29 -12.58 -0.76
C LYS A 14 5.46 -13.22 -1.87
N ALA A 15 5.39 -12.62 -3.05
CA ALA A 15 4.69 -13.19 -4.19
C ALA A 15 5.28 -14.56 -4.57
N LEU A 16 6.61 -14.66 -4.61
CA LEU A 16 7.30 -15.94 -4.88
C LEU A 16 7.02 -16.99 -3.79
N MET A 17 6.96 -16.61 -2.52
CA MET A 17 6.58 -17.53 -1.44
C MET A 17 5.16 -18.08 -1.66
N TRP A 18 4.21 -17.20 -1.99
CA TRP A 18 2.83 -17.59 -2.28
C TRP A 18 2.72 -18.45 -3.53
N ASP A 19 3.44 -18.14 -4.60
CA ASP A 19 3.45 -18.94 -5.84
C ASP A 19 3.88 -20.38 -5.57
N ARG A 20 4.90 -20.57 -4.72
CA ARG A 20 5.41 -21.91 -4.36
C ARG A 20 4.50 -22.63 -3.37
N TRP A 21 3.93 -21.92 -2.41
CA TRP A 21 2.92 -22.47 -1.50
C TRP A 21 1.70 -22.99 -2.27
N GLN A 22 1.21 -22.22 -3.26
CA GLN A 22 0.11 -22.62 -4.13
C GLN A 22 0.45 -23.83 -5.02
N LYS A 23 1.72 -24.03 -5.36
CA LYS A 23 2.22 -25.22 -6.06
C LYS A 23 2.34 -26.46 -5.16
N GLY A 24 2.07 -26.33 -3.86
CA GLY A 24 2.19 -27.43 -2.89
C GLY A 24 3.60 -27.67 -2.36
N GLU A 25 4.53 -26.73 -2.55
CA GLU A 25 5.86 -26.86 -1.94
C GLU A 25 5.81 -26.74 -0.40
N THR A 26 6.65 -27.50 0.29
CA THR A 26 6.73 -27.44 1.76
C THR A 26 7.32 -26.11 2.24
N LEU A 27 6.87 -25.62 3.41
CA LEU A 27 7.42 -24.41 4.04
C LEU A 27 8.96 -24.47 4.20
N GLY A 28 9.50 -25.66 4.45
CA GLY A 28 10.94 -25.89 4.52
C GLY A 28 11.66 -25.67 3.19
N SER A 29 11.11 -26.19 2.08
CA SER A 29 11.65 -25.97 0.72
C SER A 29 11.69 -24.48 0.40
N ILE A 30 10.56 -23.80 0.60
CA ILE A 30 10.44 -22.37 0.31
C ILE A 30 11.44 -21.57 1.17
N ALA A 31 11.58 -21.91 2.46
CA ALA A 31 12.45 -21.18 3.37
C ALA A 31 13.94 -21.31 3.02
N ARG A 32 14.38 -22.46 2.50
CA ARG A 32 15.76 -22.65 2.04
C ARG A 32 16.15 -21.68 0.93
N LEU A 33 15.23 -21.35 0.02
CA LEU A 33 15.48 -20.38 -1.06
C LEU A 33 15.84 -18.99 -0.52
N PHE A 34 15.26 -18.60 0.61
CA PHE A 34 15.51 -17.32 1.25
C PHE A 34 16.62 -17.40 2.31
N GLY A 35 17.28 -18.56 2.46
CA GLY A 35 18.27 -18.82 3.50
C GLY A 35 17.69 -18.76 4.93
N ARG A 36 16.42 -19.12 5.10
CA ARG A 36 15.65 -18.97 6.35
C ARG A 36 15.08 -20.31 6.83
N TYR A 37 14.57 -20.32 8.06
CA TYR A 37 13.84 -21.46 8.63
C TYR A 37 12.34 -21.35 8.32
N HIS A 38 11.64 -22.49 8.32
CA HIS A 38 10.21 -22.57 7.96
C HIS A 38 9.33 -21.59 8.76
N SER A 39 9.64 -21.37 10.04
CA SER A 39 8.91 -20.46 10.93
C SER A 39 8.82 -19.01 10.42
N SER A 40 9.78 -18.58 9.60
CA SER A 40 9.76 -17.24 8.99
C SER A 40 8.70 -17.11 7.91
N ILE A 41 8.44 -18.18 7.16
CA ILE A 41 7.45 -18.23 6.08
C ILE A 41 6.08 -18.61 6.63
N GLU A 42 6.03 -19.52 7.58
CA GLU A 42 4.81 -19.94 8.27
C GLU A 42 4.01 -18.74 8.76
N ARG A 43 4.65 -17.77 9.42
CA ARG A 43 3.98 -16.53 9.87
C ARG A 43 3.31 -15.77 8.72
N ILE A 44 3.95 -15.69 7.55
CA ILE A 44 3.44 -14.95 6.39
C ILE A 44 2.21 -15.65 5.80
N ILE A 45 2.25 -16.98 5.74
CA ILE A 45 1.16 -17.79 5.20
C ILE A 45 -0.01 -17.88 6.20
N ALA A 46 0.29 -18.05 7.49
CA ALA A 46 -0.70 -18.16 8.57
C ALA A 46 -1.47 -16.85 8.79
N GLU A 47 -0.85 -15.68 8.55
CA GLU A 47 -1.53 -14.37 8.61
C GLU A 47 -2.76 -14.28 7.69
N SER A 48 -2.82 -15.07 6.62
CA SER A 48 -3.97 -15.14 5.69
C SER A 48 -4.62 -16.53 5.68
N SER A 49 -4.51 -17.28 6.77
CA SER A 49 -5.08 -18.63 6.93
C SER A 49 -4.68 -19.61 5.81
N GLY A 50 -3.49 -19.45 5.24
CA GLY A 50 -3.03 -20.30 4.12
C GLY A 50 -3.61 -19.97 2.75
N ILE A 51 -4.45 -18.93 2.66
CA ILE A 51 -5.06 -18.45 1.41
C ILE A 51 -4.35 -17.19 0.96
N ARG A 52 -3.91 -17.15 -0.31
CA ARG A 52 -3.20 -15.98 -0.83
C ARG A 52 -4.09 -14.74 -0.75
N PRO A 53 -3.68 -13.68 -0.06
CA PRO A 53 -4.46 -12.45 0.00
C PRO A 53 -4.53 -11.81 -1.39
N ALA A 54 -5.66 -11.18 -1.69
CA ALA A 54 -5.78 -10.39 -2.89
C ALA A 54 -4.76 -9.25 -2.88
N VAL A 55 -4.15 -8.97 -4.04
CA VAL A 55 -3.25 -7.81 -4.19
C VAL A 55 -4.03 -6.56 -3.81
N ARG A 56 -3.49 -5.79 -2.84
CA ARG A 56 -4.13 -4.55 -2.40
C ARG A 56 -4.18 -3.57 -3.58
N LYS A 57 -5.40 -3.22 -3.99
CA LYS A 57 -5.65 -2.20 -5.01
C LYS A 57 -6.27 -0.99 -4.37
N ARG A 58 -5.80 0.19 -4.77
CA ARG A 58 -6.50 1.43 -4.41
C ARG A 58 -7.86 1.44 -5.11
N LEU A 59 -8.88 1.95 -4.42
CA LEU A 59 -10.21 2.13 -5.01
C LEU A 59 -10.12 3.14 -6.17
N THR A 60 -10.93 2.96 -7.21
CA THR A 60 -10.99 3.87 -8.38
C THR A 60 -11.35 5.31 -8.01
N ARG A 61 -12.08 5.49 -6.91
CA ARG A 61 -12.41 6.81 -6.33
C ARG A 61 -11.31 7.44 -5.50
N SER A 62 -10.20 6.74 -5.28
CA SER A 62 -9.04 7.30 -4.58
C SER A 62 -8.33 8.29 -5.49
N LEU A 63 -7.84 9.37 -4.91
CA LEU A 63 -7.03 10.34 -5.63
C LEU A 63 -5.64 9.74 -5.90
N SER A 64 -5.20 9.87 -7.14
CA SER A 64 -3.83 9.62 -7.56
C SER A 64 -2.86 10.60 -6.90
N LEU A 65 -1.57 10.28 -6.94
CA LEU A 65 -0.53 11.18 -6.44
C LEU A 65 -0.59 12.53 -7.15
N TYR A 66 -0.72 12.51 -8.48
CA TYR A 66 -0.87 13.72 -9.30
C TYR A 66 -2.04 14.59 -8.85
N GLU A 67 -3.22 14.01 -8.66
CA GLU A 67 -4.39 14.77 -8.21
C GLU A 67 -4.20 15.36 -6.80
N ARG A 68 -3.52 14.65 -5.90
CA ARG A 68 -3.19 15.17 -4.56
C ARG A 68 -2.20 16.34 -4.65
N GLU A 69 -1.18 16.24 -5.49
CA GLU A 69 -0.23 17.32 -5.75
C GLU A 69 -0.90 18.57 -6.32
N GLU A 70 -1.82 18.41 -7.26
CA GLU A 70 -2.59 19.53 -7.82
C GLU A 70 -3.47 20.21 -6.76
N ILE A 71 -4.07 19.45 -5.84
CA ILE A 71 -4.75 20.03 -4.66
C ILE A 71 -3.74 20.81 -3.80
N SER A 72 -2.58 20.24 -3.53
CA SER A 72 -1.55 20.87 -2.69
C SER A 72 -1.06 22.19 -3.30
N ARG A 73 -0.78 22.21 -4.61
CA ARG A 73 -0.35 23.41 -5.34
C ARG A 73 -1.45 24.46 -5.40
N GLY A 74 -2.68 24.05 -5.73
CA GLY A 74 -3.82 24.93 -5.79
C GLY A 74 -4.06 25.64 -4.46
N LEU A 75 -3.98 24.92 -3.33
CA LEU A 75 -4.09 25.51 -2.01
C LEU A 75 -2.93 26.46 -1.68
N ALA A 76 -1.69 26.09 -2.04
CA ALA A 76 -0.51 26.91 -1.79
C ALA A 76 -0.56 28.29 -2.49
N ILE A 77 -1.15 28.35 -3.69
CA ILE A 77 -1.32 29.62 -4.43
C ILE A 77 -2.66 30.32 -4.12
N GLY A 78 -3.42 29.82 -3.13
CA GLY A 78 -4.68 30.42 -2.71
C GLY A 78 -5.86 30.22 -3.66
N GLN A 79 -5.85 29.20 -4.52
CA GLN A 79 -7.00 28.87 -5.35
C GLN A 79 -8.21 28.48 -4.51
N LEU A 80 -9.39 28.90 -4.98
CA LEU A 80 -10.65 28.47 -4.39
C LEU A 80 -10.84 26.95 -4.61
N PRO A 81 -11.38 26.21 -3.63
CA PRO A 81 -11.63 24.77 -3.78
C PRO A 81 -12.46 24.40 -5.02
N ARG A 82 -13.38 25.28 -5.45
CA ARG A 82 -14.19 25.06 -6.66
C ARG A 82 -13.35 25.04 -7.95
N ALA A 83 -12.28 25.84 -8.02
CA ALA A 83 -11.39 25.86 -9.18
C ALA A 83 -10.58 24.55 -9.25
N ILE A 84 -10.08 24.08 -8.12
CA ILE A 84 -9.35 22.79 -8.02
C ILE A 84 -10.25 21.63 -8.44
N VAL A 85 -11.51 21.63 -7.99
CA VAL A 85 -12.54 20.66 -8.39
C VAL A 85 -12.75 20.65 -9.91
N ALA A 86 -12.90 21.83 -10.52
CA ALA A 86 -13.12 21.97 -11.96
C ALA A 86 -11.94 21.41 -12.76
N ASN A 87 -10.70 21.69 -12.33
CA ASN A 87 -9.49 21.22 -12.98
C ASN A 87 -9.32 19.69 -12.89
N LEU A 88 -9.62 19.10 -11.72
CA LEU A 88 -9.44 17.66 -11.49
C LEU A 88 -10.62 16.82 -11.95
N GLN A 89 -11.76 17.42 -12.29
CA GLN A 89 -13.01 16.73 -12.65
C GLN A 89 -13.44 15.68 -11.61
N ARG A 90 -13.14 15.95 -10.33
CA ARG A 90 -13.55 15.10 -9.20
C ARG A 90 -14.70 15.71 -8.44
N SER A 91 -15.46 14.87 -7.74
CA SER A 91 -16.52 15.36 -6.86
C SER A 91 -15.97 16.33 -5.81
N PRO A 92 -16.62 17.48 -5.56
CA PRO A 92 -16.26 18.38 -4.46
C PRO A 92 -16.13 17.69 -3.11
N SER A 93 -16.99 16.69 -2.86
CA SER A 93 -16.97 15.91 -1.62
C SER A 93 -15.70 15.05 -1.48
N THR A 94 -15.11 14.61 -2.59
CA THR A 94 -13.85 13.83 -2.58
C THR A 94 -12.68 14.71 -2.19
N ILE A 95 -12.54 15.88 -2.81
CA ILE A 95 -11.47 16.83 -2.51
C ILE A 95 -11.60 17.37 -1.08
N SER A 96 -12.83 17.74 -0.67
CA SER A 96 -13.07 18.22 0.69
C SER A 96 -12.71 17.17 1.75
N ARG A 97 -13.15 15.92 1.57
CA ARG A 97 -12.77 14.84 2.50
C ARG A 97 -11.28 14.56 2.51
N GLU A 98 -10.62 14.64 1.36
CA GLU A 98 -9.16 14.50 1.27
C GLU A 98 -8.46 15.58 2.08
N ILE A 99 -8.84 16.84 1.89
CA ILE A 99 -8.26 17.98 2.60
C ILE A 99 -8.47 17.82 4.11
N SER A 100 -9.70 17.55 4.55
CA SER A 100 -10.03 17.38 5.96
C SER A 100 -9.28 16.23 6.63
N ARG A 101 -9.07 15.10 5.92
CA ARG A 101 -8.29 13.97 6.45
C ARG A 101 -6.81 14.27 6.64
N ASN A 102 -6.26 15.22 5.89
CA ASN A 102 -4.84 15.56 5.88
C ASN A 102 -4.58 16.95 6.51
N GLY A 103 -5.29 17.30 7.58
CA GLY A 103 -5.02 18.52 8.37
C GLY A 103 -5.77 19.79 7.94
N GLY A 104 -6.64 19.70 6.92
CA GLY A 104 -7.46 20.83 6.47
C GLY A 104 -6.72 21.80 5.54
N LEU A 105 -7.42 22.84 5.08
CA LEU A 105 -6.93 23.73 4.00
C LEU A 105 -5.57 24.38 4.27
N LYS A 106 -5.26 24.68 5.54
CA LYS A 106 -4.02 25.38 5.93
C LYS A 106 -2.81 24.44 6.08
N GLN A 107 -3.05 23.16 6.36
CA GLN A 107 -1.99 22.18 6.66
C GLN A 107 -1.89 21.07 5.61
N TYR A 108 -2.78 21.07 4.62
CA TYR A 108 -2.82 20.07 3.58
C TYR A 108 -1.50 20.01 2.81
N ARG A 109 -0.92 18.81 2.76
CA ARG A 109 0.26 18.50 1.95
C ARG A 109 0.14 17.07 1.44
N ALA A 110 0.33 16.89 0.13
CA ALA A 110 0.24 15.60 -0.53
C ALA A 110 1.42 14.68 -0.19
#